data_AF-A0A520I4K1-F1
#
_entry.id   AF-A0A520I4K1-F1
#
_cell.length_a   1.000
_cell.length_b   1.000
_cell.length_c   1.000
_cell.angle_alpha   90.00
_cell.angle_beta   90.00
_cell.angle_gamma   90.00
#
_symmetry.space_group_name_H-M   'P 1'
#
loop_
_entity.id
_entity.type
_entity.pdbx_description
1 polymer ?
#
loop_
_entity_poly.entity_id
_entity_poly.type
_entity_poly.pdbx_seq_one_letter_code
_entity_poly.pdbx_strand_id
1 'polypeptide(L)'
;MIAPGFTGGTLDRADALRHDDAGLAALTSDWRSRLLRLDGFDPVLMGDGTLGWTTLADVPDGAELVLLGLDENGRGHFAAYVPGMRAPPGRSPRLFGLLGQFAPGEAATYAAARSVLDWHSRHQFCANCGHQTKMFRAGWG
;
A
#
# COMPACT_ATOMS: atom_id res chain seq x y z
N MET A 1 -13.30 -1.93 -23.71
CA MET A 1 -12.53 -3.18 -23.53
C MET A 1 -12.44 -3.42 -22.04
N ILE A 2 -12.87 -4.59 -21.52
CA ILE A 2 -12.77 -4.87 -20.09
C ILE A 2 -11.29 -5.04 -19.75
N ALA A 3 -10.72 -4.15 -18.93
CA ALA A 3 -9.35 -4.30 -18.46
C ALA A 3 -9.29 -5.52 -17.51
N PRO A 4 -8.45 -6.53 -17.78
CA PRO A 4 -8.40 -7.73 -16.96
C PRO A 4 -7.74 -7.46 -15.61
N GLY A 5 -8.45 -7.78 -14.52
CA GLY A 5 -7.89 -8.04 -13.19
C GLY A 5 -6.90 -7.00 -12.63
N PHE A 6 -5.76 -7.49 -12.12
CA PHE A 6 -4.71 -6.71 -11.42
C PHE A 6 -3.85 -5.82 -12.32
N THR A 7 -4.42 -5.28 -13.40
CA THR A 7 -3.74 -4.39 -14.35
C THR A 7 -4.41 -3.01 -14.38
N GLY A 8 -3.77 -2.04 -15.04
CA GLY A 8 -4.36 -0.71 -15.25
C GLY A 8 -4.36 0.20 -14.02
N GLY A 9 -3.46 -0.03 -13.05
CA GLY A 9 -3.31 0.87 -11.90
C GLY A 9 -3.04 2.31 -12.35
N THR A 10 -3.67 3.27 -11.68
CA THR A 10 -3.69 4.69 -12.06
C THR A 10 -2.59 5.51 -11.39
N LEU A 11 -1.92 4.96 -10.38
CA LEU A 11 -0.81 5.64 -9.70
C LEU A 11 0.49 5.50 -10.50
N ASP A 12 1.20 6.62 -10.70
CA ASP A 12 2.62 6.59 -11.05
C ASP A 12 3.40 5.99 -9.87
N ARG A 13 4.16 4.92 -10.12
CA ARG A 13 4.93 4.21 -9.09
C ARG A 13 6.05 5.04 -8.47
N ALA A 14 6.34 6.21 -9.02
CA ALA A 14 7.24 7.19 -8.43
C ALA A 14 8.61 6.61 -8.08
N ASP A 15 9.19 5.82 -8.99
CA ASP A 15 10.45 5.11 -8.76
C ASP A 15 11.59 6.06 -8.36
N ALA A 16 11.63 7.26 -8.95
CA ALA A 16 12.59 8.31 -8.64
C ALA A 16 12.55 8.76 -7.17
N LEU A 17 11.37 8.71 -6.53
CA LEU A 17 11.20 9.13 -5.13
C LEU A 17 11.64 8.07 -4.12
N ARG A 18 11.92 6.83 -4.56
CA ARG A 18 12.28 5.75 -3.62
C ARG A 18 13.56 6.07 -2.84
N HIS A 19 14.53 6.74 -3.47
CA HIS A 19 15.80 7.12 -2.83
C HIS A 19 15.87 8.60 -2.45
N ASP A 20 14.78 9.34 -2.61
CA ASP A 20 14.71 10.76 -2.31
C ASP A 20 14.01 10.96 -0.96
N ASP A 21 14.81 10.97 0.11
CA ASP A 21 14.30 11.15 1.48
C ASP A 21 13.58 12.49 1.66
N ALA A 22 14.04 13.55 0.96
CA ALA A 22 13.43 14.87 1.05
C ALA A 22 12.07 14.89 0.35
N GLY A 23 11.99 14.29 -0.84
CA GLY A 23 10.73 14.13 -1.57
C GLY A 23 9.72 13.27 -0.81
N LEU A 24 10.16 12.17 -0.19
CA LEU A 24 9.31 11.33 0.65
C LEU A 24 8.80 12.11 1.88
N ALA A 25 9.69 12.84 2.57
CA ALA A 25 9.31 13.65 3.73
C ALA A 25 8.30 14.76 3.38
N ALA A 26 8.44 15.37 2.19
CA ALA A 26 7.48 16.35 1.68
C ALA A 26 6.09 15.72 1.47
N LEU A 27 6.02 14.53 0.87
CA LEU A 27 4.75 13.82 0.66
C LEU A 27 4.12 13.37 1.98
N THR A 28 4.90 12.89 2.94
CA THR A 28 4.40 12.52 4.27
C THR A 28 3.87 13.73 5.06
N SER A 29 4.39 14.93 4.77
CA SER A 29 3.93 16.18 5.40
C SER A 29 2.78 16.86 4.64
N ASP A 30 2.43 16.40 3.44
CA ASP A 30 1.34 16.95 2.64
C ASP A 30 -0.02 16.42 3.12
N TRP A 31 -0.90 17.32 3.56
CA TRP A 31 -2.27 17.02 3.97
C TRP A 31 -3.14 16.41 2.85
N ARG A 32 -2.73 16.59 1.58
CA ARG A 32 -3.39 16.01 0.42
C ARG A 32 -3.03 14.54 0.21
N SER A 33 -1.97 14.05 0.86
CA SER A 33 -1.61 12.63 0.81
C SER A 33 -2.70 11.75 1.41
N ARG A 34 -2.77 10.52 0.92
CA ARG A 34 -3.84 9.57 1.23
C ARG A 34 -3.28 8.28 1.78
N LEU A 35 -3.97 7.74 2.78
CA LEU A 35 -3.69 6.43 3.35
C LEU A 35 -4.74 5.42 2.88
N LEU A 36 -4.29 4.29 2.35
CA LEU A 36 -5.16 3.20 1.92
C LEU A 36 -5.88 2.59 3.14
N ARG A 37 -7.21 2.47 3.06
CA ARG A 37 -8.01 1.83 4.11
C ARG A 37 -7.97 0.32 3.93
N LEU A 38 -7.42 -0.36 4.92
CA LEU A 38 -7.39 -1.82 5.02
C LEU A 38 -8.06 -2.27 6.33
N ASP A 39 -8.77 -3.39 6.28
CA ASP A 39 -9.19 -4.17 7.44
C ASP A 39 -8.26 -5.38 7.55
N GLY A 40 -7.23 -5.25 8.39
CA GLY A 40 -6.06 -6.13 8.36
C GLY A 40 -5.33 -6.01 7.02
N PHE A 41 -5.45 -7.03 6.17
CA PHE A 41 -4.86 -7.04 4.82
C PHE A 41 -5.91 -6.95 3.71
N ASP A 42 -7.20 -6.95 4.05
CA ASP A 42 -8.28 -6.88 3.07
C ASP A 42 -8.64 -5.41 2.77
N PRO A 43 -8.96 -5.07 1.52
CA PRO A 43 -9.28 -3.70 1.15
C PRO A 43 -10.67 -3.32 1.64
N VAL A 44 -10.82 -2.04 2.00
CA VAL A 44 -12.14 -1.43 2.17
C VAL A 44 -12.52 -0.77 0.84
N LEU A 45 -13.57 -1.27 0.18
CA LEU A 45 -14.10 -0.65 -1.04
C LEU A 45 -15.22 0.35 -0.70
N MET A 46 -15.33 1.38 -1.53
CA MET A 46 -16.46 2.31 -1.56
C MET A 46 -17.59 1.72 -2.42
N GLY A 47 -18.79 2.30 -2.34
CA GLY A 47 -19.98 1.78 -3.03
C GLY A 47 -19.89 1.76 -4.57
N ASP A 48 -18.94 2.49 -5.15
CA ASP A 48 -18.64 2.54 -6.58
C ASP A 48 -17.51 1.57 -7.00
N GLY A 49 -16.99 0.77 -6.07
CA GLY A 49 -15.90 -0.17 -6.33
C GLY A 49 -14.50 0.43 -6.23
N THR A 50 -14.36 1.70 -5.90
CA THR A 50 -13.06 2.34 -5.65
C THR A 50 -12.49 1.96 -4.28
N LEU A 51 -11.17 2.01 -4.14
CA LEU A 51 -10.52 1.83 -2.85
C LEU A 51 -10.87 2.99 -1.92
N GLY A 52 -11.13 2.63 -0.65
CA GLY A 52 -11.29 3.60 0.41
C GLY A 52 -9.94 4.24 0.75
N TRP A 53 -9.91 5.57 0.77
CA TRP A 53 -8.75 6.36 1.18
C TRP A 53 -9.11 7.25 2.37
N THR A 54 -8.16 7.41 3.27
CA THR A 54 -8.23 8.34 4.40
C THR A 54 -7.03 9.29 4.37
N THR A 55 -6.81 10.08 5.42
CA THR A 55 -5.67 11.01 5.49
C THR A 55 -4.48 10.38 6.22
N LEU A 56 -3.30 11.01 6.12
CA LEU A 56 -2.15 10.58 6.91
C LEU A 56 -2.31 10.84 8.42
N ALA A 57 -3.35 11.57 8.85
CA ALA A 57 -3.67 11.72 10.28
C ALA A 57 -4.22 10.42 10.90
N ASP A 58 -4.69 9.47 10.08
CA ASP A 58 -5.25 8.20 10.52
C ASP A 58 -4.21 7.06 10.52
N VAL A 59 -2.93 7.40 10.35
CA VAL A 59 -1.83 6.42 10.41
C VAL A 59 -1.76 5.84 11.82
N PRO A 60 -1.80 4.51 11.99
CA PRO A 60 -1.69 3.89 13.30
C PRO A 60 -0.36 4.21 13.99
N ASP A 61 -0.38 4.34 15.31
CA ASP A 61 0.83 4.56 16.09
C ASP A 61 1.88 3.47 15.84
N GLY A 62 3.12 3.90 15.59
CA GLY A 62 4.24 3.00 15.31
C GLY A 62 4.21 2.36 13.91
N ALA A 63 3.30 2.76 13.03
CA ALA A 63 3.30 2.31 11.65
C ALA A 63 4.43 2.95 10.82
N GLU A 64 4.98 2.18 9.89
CA GLU A 64 5.86 2.62 8.83
C GLU A 64 5.05 2.80 7.53
N LEU A 65 5.36 3.84 6.76
CA LEU A 65 4.63 4.16 5.53
C LEU A 65 5.32 3.56 4.30
N VAL A 66 4.50 2.99 3.42
CA VAL A 66 4.89 2.50 2.09
C VAL A 66 4.26 3.42 1.04
N LEU A 67 5.07 4.08 0.21
CA LEU A 67 4.57 4.88 -0.90
C LEU A 67 4.13 3.95 -2.04
N LEU A 68 2.84 3.94 -2.34
CA LEU A 68 2.25 3.14 -3.43
C LEU A 68 2.41 3.84 -4.79
N GLY A 69 2.45 5.17 -4.77
CA GLY A 69 2.65 6.02 -5.93
C GLY A 69 2.06 7.42 -5.78
N LEU A 70 2.08 8.18 -6.87
CA LEU A 70 1.46 9.49 -7.02
C LEU A 70 0.24 9.38 -7.94
N ASP A 71 -0.81 10.14 -7.67
CA ASP A 71 -1.89 10.31 -8.64
C ASP A 71 -1.59 11.41 -9.67
N GLU A 72 -2.53 11.64 -10.58
CA GLU A 72 -2.44 12.67 -11.62
C GLU A 72 -2.22 14.11 -11.09
N ASN A 73 -2.55 14.36 -9.82
CA ASN A 73 -2.37 15.66 -9.16
C ASN A 73 -1.09 15.71 -8.32
N GLY A 74 -0.22 14.70 -8.44
CA GLY A 74 1.00 14.58 -7.65
C GLY A 74 0.78 14.22 -6.18
N ARG A 75 -0.42 13.78 -5.78
CA ARG A 75 -0.71 13.44 -4.37
C ARG A 75 -0.16 12.06 -4.02
N GLY A 76 0.55 11.97 -2.90
CA GLY A 76 1.09 10.71 -2.38
C GLY A 76 0.01 9.77 -1.88
N HIS A 77 0.04 8.52 -2.35
CA HIS A 77 -0.83 7.45 -1.88
C HIS A 77 0.01 6.42 -1.14
N PHE A 78 -0.35 6.14 0.11
CA PHE A 78 0.42 5.33 1.03
C PHE A 78 -0.36 4.13 1.56
N ALA A 79 0.36 3.10 1.97
CA ALA A 79 -0.14 2.06 2.87
C ALA A 79 0.66 2.10 4.18
N ALA A 80 0.02 1.69 5.28
CA ALA A 80 0.65 1.61 6.59
C ALA A 80 0.99 0.16 6.94
N TYR A 81 2.22 -0.06 7.38
CA TYR A 81 2.66 -1.32 7.97
C TYR A 81 2.92 -1.12 9.46
N VAL A 82 2.26 -1.88 10.32
CA VAL A 82 2.55 -1.88 11.76
C VAL A 82 3.48 -3.06 12.06
N PRO A 83 4.68 -2.84 12.64
CA PRO A 83 5.58 -3.91 13.02
C PRO A 83 4.88 -4.99 13.86
N GLY A 84 4.98 -6.24 13.38
CA GLY A 84 4.32 -7.40 14.00
C GLY A 84 2.98 -7.78 13.38
N MET A 85 2.41 -6.96 12.49
CA MET A 85 1.27 -7.38 11.68
C MET A 85 1.67 -8.57 10.80
N ARG A 86 0.77 -9.55 10.67
CA ARG A 86 0.98 -10.77 9.87
C ARG A 86 -0.18 -10.97 8.91
N ALA A 87 0.13 -11.17 7.64
CA ALA A 87 -0.89 -11.55 6.68
C ALA A 87 -1.48 -12.92 7.07
N PRO A 88 -2.81 -13.09 7.05
CA PRO A 88 -3.43 -14.38 7.32
C PRO A 88 -2.93 -15.44 6.31
N PRO A 89 -2.67 -16.69 6.75
CA PRO A 89 -2.32 -17.76 5.83
C PRO A 89 -3.53 -18.15 4.97
N GLY A 90 -3.26 -18.56 3.73
CA GLY A 90 -4.28 -19.05 2.81
C GLY A 90 -5.05 -17.95 2.06
N ARG A 91 -6.24 -18.30 1.57
CA ARG A 91 -7.09 -17.40 0.76
C ARG A 91 -8.04 -16.63 1.68
N SER A 92 -8.13 -15.31 1.53
CA SER A 92 -9.14 -14.49 2.21
C SER A 92 -10.51 -14.65 1.53
N PRO A 93 -11.53 -15.25 2.16
CA PRO A 93 -12.86 -15.37 1.56
C PRO A 93 -13.48 -13.99 1.29
N ARG A 94 -13.20 -13.02 2.16
CA ARG A 94 -13.63 -11.63 2.01
C ARG A 94 -13.06 -11.03 0.72
N LEU A 95 -11.75 -11.11 0.51
CA LEU A 95 -11.12 -10.61 -0.73
C LEU A 95 -11.72 -11.26 -1.98
N PHE A 96 -11.91 -12.58 -1.97
CA PHE A 96 -12.49 -13.29 -3.11
C PHE A 96 -13.92 -12.82 -3.43
N GLY A 97 -14.72 -12.50 -2.41
CA GLY A 97 -16.04 -11.89 -2.59
C GLY A 97 -16.02 -10.48 -3.19
N LEU A 98 -14.89 -9.77 -3.08
CA LEU A 98 -14.71 -8.41 -3.59
C LEU A 98 -14.14 -8.35 -5.02
N LEU A 99 -13.57 -9.43 -5.56
CA LEU A 99 -12.85 -9.41 -6.85
C LEU A 99 -13.68 -8.85 -8.02
N GLY A 100 -14.99 -9.14 -8.05
CA GLY A 100 -15.90 -8.65 -9.08
C GLY A 100 -16.42 -7.23 -8.85
N GLN A 101 -16.05 -6.58 -7.74
CA GLN A 101 -16.56 -5.28 -7.32
C GLN A 101 -15.57 -4.14 -7.56
N PHE A 102 -14.31 -4.44 -7.86
CA PHE A 102 -13.31 -3.40 -8.11
C PHE A 102 -13.63 -2.60 -9.36
N ALA A 103 -13.58 -1.27 -9.24
CA ALA A 103 -13.51 -0.40 -10.40
C ALA A 103 -12.19 -0.66 -11.18
N PRO A 104 -12.14 -0.32 -12.48
CA PRO A 104 -10.95 -0.55 -13.30
C PRO A 104 -9.67 0.04 -12.68
N GLY A 105 -8.60 -0.75 -12.61
CA GLY A 105 -7.29 -0.33 -12.08
C GLY A 105 -7.13 -0.43 -10.56
N GLU A 106 -8.22 -0.39 -9.79
CA GLU A 106 -8.17 -0.40 -8.32
C GLU A 106 -7.57 -1.70 -7.76
N ALA A 107 -7.89 -2.83 -8.38
CA ALA A 107 -7.30 -4.12 -8.01
C ALA A 107 -5.77 -4.10 -8.14
N ALA A 108 -5.21 -3.43 -9.16
CA ALA A 108 -3.77 -3.32 -9.35
C ALA A 108 -3.08 -2.48 -8.26
N THR A 109 -3.72 -1.40 -7.83
CA THR A 109 -3.24 -0.56 -6.71
C THR A 109 -3.25 -1.37 -5.41
N TYR A 110 -4.37 -2.04 -5.11
CA TYR A 110 -4.48 -2.90 -3.94
C TYR A 110 -3.47 -4.04 -3.95
N ALA A 111 -3.29 -4.75 -5.07
CA ALA A 111 -2.36 -5.86 -5.15
C ALA A 111 -0.92 -5.45 -4.86
N ALA A 112 -0.50 -4.26 -5.30
CA ALA A 112 0.82 -3.74 -4.96
C ALA A 112 0.94 -3.47 -3.46
N ALA A 113 -0.03 -2.77 -2.86
CA ALA A 113 -0.04 -2.53 -1.41
C ALA A 113 0.00 -3.85 -0.62
N ARG A 114 -0.89 -4.78 -0.94
CA ARG A 114 -0.99 -6.10 -0.30
C ARG A 114 0.31 -6.90 -0.45
N SER A 115 0.99 -6.83 -1.58
CA SER A 115 2.23 -7.58 -1.81
C SER A 115 3.37 -7.04 -0.95
N VAL A 116 3.54 -5.72 -0.91
CA VAL A 116 4.62 -5.07 -0.15
C VAL A 116 4.40 -5.22 1.36
N LEU A 117 3.17 -4.99 1.85
CA LEU A 117 2.85 -5.16 3.27
C LEU A 117 3.08 -6.60 3.74
N ASP A 118 2.72 -7.60 2.93
CA ASP A 118 2.93 -9.00 3.28
C ASP A 118 4.39 -9.41 3.21
N TRP A 119 5.17 -8.84 2.28
CA TRP A 119 6.61 -9.00 2.26
C TRP A 119 7.23 -8.53 3.59
N HIS A 120 6.93 -7.30 4.02
CA HIS A 120 7.36 -6.79 5.33
C HIS A 120 6.84 -7.66 6.48
N SER A 121 5.62 -8.18 6.37
CA SER A 121 5.04 -9.10 7.35
C SER A 121 5.76 -10.46 7.44
N ARG A 122 6.73 -10.77 6.57
CA ARG A 122 7.47 -12.04 6.60
C ARG A 122 8.99 -11.87 6.57
N HIS A 123 9.49 -10.68 6.25
CA HIS A 123 10.93 -10.41 6.04
C HIS A 123 11.45 -9.29 6.96
N GLN A 124 11.15 -9.38 8.25
CA GLN A 124 11.58 -8.41 9.26
C GLN A 124 13.04 -8.58 9.71
N PHE A 125 13.70 -9.64 9.26
CA PHE A 125 15.07 -10.00 9.66
C PHE A 125 15.91 -10.33 8.43
N CYS A 126 17.20 -10.02 8.50
CA CYS A 126 18.15 -10.31 7.44
C CYS A 126 18.31 -11.82 7.26
N ALA A 127 18.09 -12.30 6.04
CA ALA A 127 18.21 -13.71 5.70
C ALA A 127 19.63 -14.28 5.89
N ASN A 128 20.66 -13.43 5.96
CA ASN A 128 22.06 -13.85 6.14
C ASN A 128 22.51 -13.87 7.62
N CYS A 129 22.12 -12.88 8.42
CA CYS A 129 22.64 -12.70 9.78
C CYS A 129 21.59 -12.65 10.89
N GLY A 130 20.29 -12.69 10.56
CA GLY A 130 19.20 -12.71 11.54
C GLY A 130 18.94 -11.39 12.27
N HIS A 131 19.67 -10.31 12.00
CA HIS A 131 19.38 -9.00 12.58
C HIS A 131 18.12 -8.37 11.99
N GLN A 132 17.42 -7.55 12.77
CA GLN A 132 16.23 -6.85 12.30
C GLN A 132 16.56 -5.88 11.16
N THR A 133 15.76 -5.90 10.10
CA THR A 133 15.85 -4.96 8.98
C THR A 133 15.03 -3.71 9.26
N LYS A 134 15.36 -2.62 8.58
CA LYS A 134 14.57 -1.38 8.57
C LYS A 134 14.04 -1.17 7.17
N MET A 135 12.84 -0.62 7.05
CA MET A 135 12.32 -0.25 5.74
C MET A 135 13.21 0.80 5.09
N PHE A 136 13.39 0.67 3.79
CA PHE A 136 14.03 1.68 2.95
C PHE A 136 13.31 1.74 1.60
N ARG A 137 13.76 2.62 0.71
CA ARG A 137 13.15 2.78 -0.63
C ARG A 137 11.66 3.13 -0.62
N ALA A 138 11.24 4.01 0.29
CA ALA A 138 9.83 4.33 0.52
C ALA A 138 8.95 3.09 0.77
N GLY A 139 9.49 2.09 1.46
CA GLY A 139 8.82 0.84 1.81
C GLY A 139 8.97 -0.30 0.79
N TRP A 140 9.76 -0.14 -0.27
CA TRP A 140 10.01 -1.18 -1.27
C TRP A 140 11.31 -1.98 -1.03
N GLY A 141 11.91 -1.83 0.16
CA GLY A 141 13.06 -2.57 0.64
C GLY A 141 13.04 -2.73 2.15
#